data_AF-K9UX99-F1
#
_entry.id   AF-K9UX99-F1
#
_cell.length_a   1.000
_cell.length_b   1.000
_cell.length_c   1.000
_cell.angle_alpha   90.00
_cell.angle_beta   90.00
_cell.angle_gamma   90.00
#
_symmetry.space_group_name_H-M   'P 1'
#
loop_
_entity.id
_entity.type
_entity.pdbx_description
1 polymer ?
#
loop_
_entity_poly.entity_id
_entity_poly.type
_entity_poly.pdbx_seq_one_letter_code
_entity_poly.pdbx_strand_id
1 'polypeptide(L)' 'MTQAQTETKLYTFDEFIEWYPENSEASYELHDGVIVEMPKPRGKHSKLTGSLVGKLLTTISDIDKTDL' A
#
# COMPACT_ATOMS: atom_id res chain seq x y z
N MET A 1 -3.02 4.04 21.29
CA MET A 1 -4.31 4.63 20.86
C MET A 1 -5.22 3.46 20.56
N THR A 2 -6.34 3.36 21.28
CA THR A 2 -7.26 2.23 21.21
C THR A 2 -8.19 2.44 20.04
N GLN A 3 -8.11 1.61 19.00
CA GLN A 3 -9.08 1.65 17.90
C GLN A 3 -10.23 0.71 18.26
N ALA A 4 -11.45 1.27 18.27
CA ALA A 4 -12.68 0.60 18.65
C ALA A 4 -12.96 -0.58 17.71
N GLN A 5 -13.14 -1.76 18.28
CA GLN A 5 -13.51 -2.98 17.55
C GLN A 5 -15.04 -3.09 17.57
N THR A 6 -15.69 -2.37 16.66
CA THR A 6 -17.09 -2.65 16.28
C THR A 6 -17.09 -3.95 15.48
N GLU A 7 -18.04 -4.86 15.73
CA GLU A 7 -18.21 -6.15 15.03
C GLU A 7 -17.76 -6.03 13.56
N THR A 8 -16.62 -6.67 13.24
CA THR A 8 -16.02 -6.55 11.90
C THR A 8 -16.91 -7.30 10.93
N LYS A 9 -17.81 -6.57 10.24
CA LYS A 9 -18.32 -7.03 8.96
C LYS A 9 -17.10 -7.39 8.12
N LEU A 10 -17.01 -8.66 7.72
CA LEU A 10 -15.98 -9.10 6.79
C LEU A 10 -16.45 -8.72 5.39
N TYR A 11 -15.64 -7.95 4.68
CA TYR A 11 -15.89 -7.52 3.32
C TYR A 11 -15.26 -8.50 2.35
N THR A 12 -16.00 -8.84 1.29
CA THR A 12 -15.40 -9.41 0.09
C THR A 12 -14.60 -8.35 -0.67
N PHE A 13 -13.80 -8.79 -1.65
CA PHE A 13 -13.08 -7.87 -2.53
C PHE A 13 -14.04 -6.95 -3.30
N ASP A 14 -15.14 -7.49 -3.83
CA ASP A 14 -16.10 -6.69 -4.60
C ASP A 14 -16.79 -5.64 -3.74
N GLU A 15 -17.22 -5.99 -2.52
CA GLU A 15 -17.79 -5.04 -1.56
C GLU A 15 -16.77 -3.97 -1.14
N PHE A 16 -15.49 -4.32 -1.04
CA PHE A 16 -14.43 -3.36 -0.75
C PHE A 16 -14.26 -2.36 -1.90
N ILE A 17 -14.26 -2.82 -3.16
CA ILE A 17 -14.15 -1.94 -4.33
C ILE A 17 -15.36 -1.01 -4.43
N GLU A 18 -16.58 -1.51 -4.21
CA GLU A 18 -17.79 -0.68 -4.20
C GLU A 18 -17.77 0.38 -3.08
N TRP A 19 -17.18 0.04 -1.93
CA TRP A 19 -17.03 0.96 -0.80
C TRP A 19 -15.88 1.97 -0.98
N TYR A 20 -14.87 1.67 -1.81
CA TYR A 20 -13.59 2.38 -1.83
C TYR A 20 -13.75 3.88 -2.17
N PRO A 21 -13.33 4.81 -1.29
CA PRO A 21 -13.52 6.24 -1.51
C PRO A 21 -12.49 6.80 -2.50
N GLU A 22 -12.94 7.20 -3.70
CA GLU A 22 -12.07 7.69 -4.78
C GLU A 22 -11.28 8.97 -4.43
N ASN A 23 -11.84 9.85 -3.61
CA ASN A 23 -11.27 11.17 -3.29
C ASN A 23 -10.83 11.30 -1.82
N SER A 24 -10.46 10.20 -1.17
CA SER A 24 -9.98 10.24 0.22
C SER A 24 -8.54 10.75 0.32
N GLU A 25 -8.24 11.48 1.40
CA GLU A 25 -6.86 11.85 1.73
C GLU A 25 -6.03 10.67 2.25
N ALA A 26 -6.71 9.63 2.76
CA ALA A 26 -6.13 8.40 3.26
C ALA A 26 -6.29 7.25 2.25
N SER A 27 -5.40 6.27 2.33
CA SER A 27 -5.52 5.02 1.58
C SER A 27 -6.17 3.95 2.46
N TYR A 28 -6.83 2.97 1.87
CA TYR A 28 -7.43 1.85 2.59
C TYR A 28 -6.97 0.53 1.99
N GLU A 29 -6.77 -0.47 2.83
CA GLU A 29 -6.37 -1.82 2.44
C GLU A 29 -7.36 -2.84 3.00
N LEU A 30 -7.58 -3.95 2.28
CA LEU A 30 -8.41 -5.06 2.73
C LEU A 30 -7.52 -6.21 3.21
N HIS A 31 -7.50 -6.49 4.51
CA HIS A 31 -6.73 -7.56 5.15
C HIS A 31 -7.70 -8.60 5.71
N ASP A 32 -7.76 -9.79 5.09
CA ASP A 32 -8.63 -10.90 5.51
C ASP A 32 -10.10 -10.49 5.75
N GLY A 33 -10.62 -9.61 4.89
CA GLY A 33 -11.98 -9.07 4.99
C GLY A 33 -12.13 -7.86 5.90
N VAL A 34 -11.05 -7.38 6.53
CA VAL A 34 -11.04 -6.18 7.38
C VAL A 34 -10.48 -5.00 6.60
N ILE A 35 -11.22 -3.89 6.57
CA ILE A 35 -10.76 -2.64 5.96
C ILE A 35 -9.88 -1.89 6.96
N VAL A 36 -8.64 -1.58 6.56
CA VAL A 36 -7.64 -0.89 7.38
C VAL A 36 -7.27 0.44 6.71
N GLU A 37 -7.37 1.54 7.44
CA GLU A 37 -6.88 2.84 6.97
C GLU A 37 -5.34 2.88 7.05
N MET A 38 -4.70 3.15 5.93
CA MET A 38 -3.26 3.33 5.79
C MET A 38 -2.95 4.81 5.59
N PRO A 39 -2.59 5.54 6.67
CA PRO A 39 -2.23 6.94 6.55
C PRO A 39 -0.96 7.09 5.73
N LYS A 40 -0.88 8.16 4.92
CA LYS A 40 0.26 8.42 4.03
C LYS A 40 1.59 8.34 4.78
N PRO A 41 2.58 7.57 4.27
CA PRO A 41 3.89 7.45 4.91
C PRO A 41 4.57 8.82 4.98
N ARG A 42 5.02 9.21 6.18
CA ARG A 42 5.58 10.53 6.42
C ARG A 42 7.03 10.63 5.94
N GLY A 43 7.31 11.63 5.09
CA GLY A 43 8.62 12.20 4.74
C GLY A 43 9.81 11.24 4.59
N LYS A 44 10.42 10.86 5.72
CA LYS A 44 11.62 10.02 5.77
C LYS A 44 11.42 8.65 5.11
N HIS A 45 10.26 8.03 5.33
CA HIS A 45 9.94 6.73 4.73
C HIS A 45 9.86 6.84 3.20
N SER A 46 9.20 7.87 2.68
CA SER A 46 9.10 8.12 1.23
C SER A 46 10.47 8.29 0.57
N LYS A 47 11.38 9.07 1.18
CA LYS A 47 12.74 9.27 0.65
C LYS A 47 13.55 7.96 0.61
N LEU A 48 13.44 7.15 1.66
CA LEU A 48 14.12 5.85 1.72
C LEU A 48 13.57 4.89 0.66
N THR A 49 12.25 4.76 0.56
CA THR A 49 11.58 3.91 -0.43
C THR A 49 11.95 4.32 -1.85
N GLY A 50 11.91 5.62 -2.17
CA GLY A 50 12.31 6.12 -3.49
C GLY A 50 13.76 5.80 -3.83
N SER A 51 14.69 5.97 -2.87
CA SER A 51 16.09 5.60 -3.08
C SER A 51 16.28 4.09 -3.31
N LEU A 52 15.53 3.25 -2.58
CA LEU A 52 15.61 1.80 -2.72
C LEU A 52 15.06 1.34 -4.06
N VAL A 53 13.89 1.84 -4.47
CA VAL A 53 13.28 1.55 -5.78
C VAL A 53 14.21 1.95 -6.91
N GLY A 54 14.81 3.14 -6.85
CA GLY A 54 15.75 3.60 -7.87
C GLY A 54 16.94 2.65 -8.04
N LYS A 55 17.57 2.25 -6.93
CA LYS A 55 18.69 1.29 -6.96
C LYS A 55 18.27 -0.07 -7.52
N LEU A 56 17.12 -0.59 -7.09
CA LEU A 56 16.60 -1.87 -7.54
C LEU A 56 16.36 -1.87 -9.07
N LEU A 57 15.71 -0.84 -9.59
CA LEU A 57 15.45 -0.70 -11.02
C LEU A 57 16.75 -0.63 -11.83
N THR A 58 17.74 0.14 -11.35
CA THR A 58 19.06 0.19 -11.99
C THR A 58 19.73 -1.18 -12.00
N THR A 59 19.76 -1.89 -10.88
CA THR A 59 20.36 -3.23 -10.79
C THR A 59 19.69 -4.22 -11.74
N ILE A 60 18.35 -4.28 -11.78
CA ILE A 60 17.62 -5.15 -12.72
C ILE A 60 17.98 -4.80 -14.17
N SER A 61 18.05 -3.51 -14.50
CA SER A 61 18.40 -3.06 -15.85
C SER A 61 19.83 -3.40 -16.26
N ASP A 62 20.74 -3.53 -15.30
CA ASP A 62 22.14 -3.84 -15.59
C ASP A 62 22.37 -5.35 -15.68
N ILE A 63 21.62 -6.15 -14.92
CA ILE A 63 21.59 -7.62 -15.08
C ILE A 63 21.15 -7.99 -16.50
N ASP A 64 20.07 -7.37 -16.99
CA ASP A 64 19.55 -7.61 -18.35
C ASP A 64 20.57 -7.25 -19.45
N LYS A 65 21.48 -6.29 -19.20
CA LYS A 65 22.56 -5.94 -20.14
C LYS A 65 23.74 -6.90 -20.11
N THR A 66 23.92 -7.67 -19.03
CA THR A 66 25.01 -8.65 -18.88
C THR A 66 24.67 -10.03 -19.43
N ASP A 67 23.43 -10.27 -19.84
CA ASP A 67 22.95 -11.52 -20.44
C ASP A 67 22.98 -11.50 -22.00
N LEU A 68 23.64 -10.49 -22.61
CA LEU A 68 23.98 -10.37 -24.04
C LEU A 68 25.51 -10.38 -24.25
#